data_AF-A0A927RUZ9-F1
#
_entry.id   AF-A0A927RUZ9-F1
#
_cell.length_a   1.000
_cell.length_b   1.000
_cell.length_c   1.000
_cell.angle_alpha   90.00
_cell.angle_beta   90.00
_cell.angle_gamma   90.00
#
_symmetry.space_group_name_H-M   'P 1'
#
loop_
_entity.id
_entity.type
_entity.pdbx_description
1 polymer ?
#
loop_
_entity_poly.entity_id
_entity_poly.type
_entity_poly.pdbx_seq_one_letter_code
_entity_poly.pdbx_strand_id
1 'polypeptide(L)'
;MNPGRRDVPIHRNTLQKAGANTTMSNNKRRDPIKLILVLTLVLAILTGAVYFAGNFITQFREELLADKQAEVQAANEQLKQEYALELAEFEKEQAAGANKAWPAQKTEGWDVVDLTHYPLENAGYVTVRRGDVINGGLLLVNEWHSRPADFAEDALVSIGENSKDVIGVRNYSQKLFPQAVEALVAALTDAKAVGLEHYVVDDAYRTYAEQEALFNKTMEKYASRYEGDALIARTKKEVNYPGTSEFNSGLSFTLYLYARGNDAVNDQLFSTSEQGKWLYENSWKYGLVFRFPKADFPLPGTEDKSYKTGVSLSLNCFRYVGKAHAAVMNHLNLCLEEYIEYLQEHPHIAVFENGVLKYEIVRQQVGDAESFSVQVTNKTRNYTMSLDNMGGVVTAFEY
;
A
#
# COMPACT_ATOMS: atom_id res chain seq x y z
N MET A 1 -69.70 -54.33 -14.28
CA MET A 1 -69.45 -55.65 -14.91
C MET A 1 -68.05 -56.10 -14.54
N ASN A 2 -67.92 -57.33 -14.03
CA ASN A 2 -66.67 -58.10 -13.87
C ASN A 2 -67.06 -59.54 -14.23
N PRO A 3 -66.34 -60.22 -15.13
CA PRO A 3 -65.46 -61.32 -14.72
C PRO A 3 -64.17 -61.37 -15.56
N GLY A 4 -63.18 -62.25 -15.36
CA GLY A 4 -62.88 -63.31 -14.39
C GLY A 4 -61.39 -63.67 -14.59
N ARG A 5 -60.58 -64.15 -13.64
CA ARG A 5 -60.70 -65.30 -12.73
C ARG A 5 -60.71 -66.66 -13.45
N ARG A 6 -59.61 -67.42 -13.26
CA ARG A 6 -59.49 -68.90 -13.31
C ARG A 6 -59.57 -69.55 -14.72
N ASP A 7 -59.01 -70.74 -15.01
CA ASP A 7 -58.60 -71.87 -14.15
C ASP A 7 -57.39 -72.70 -14.66
N VAL A 8 -56.97 -73.67 -13.83
CA VAL A 8 -56.04 -74.80 -14.07
C VAL A 8 -56.91 -76.08 -14.12
N PRO A 9 -56.64 -77.20 -14.86
CA PRO A 9 -55.51 -78.13 -14.59
C PRO A 9 -55.03 -79.09 -15.73
N ILE A 10 -54.21 -80.11 -15.35
CA ILE A 10 -54.13 -81.53 -15.84
C ILE A 10 -52.86 -82.05 -16.57
N HIS A 11 -52.14 -82.90 -15.82
CA HIS A 11 -51.36 -84.12 -16.16
C HIS A 11 -50.94 -84.47 -17.60
N ARG A 12 -49.67 -84.89 -17.75
CA ARG A 12 -49.32 -86.33 -17.84
C ARG A 12 -47.88 -86.64 -17.39
N ASN A 13 -47.72 -87.78 -16.71
CA ASN A 13 -46.44 -88.35 -16.28
C ASN A 13 -45.83 -89.17 -17.42
N THR A 14 -44.53 -89.01 -17.69
CA THR A 14 -43.73 -90.08 -18.33
C THR A 14 -42.28 -90.10 -17.88
N LEU A 15 -41.90 -91.28 -17.38
CA LEU A 15 -40.59 -91.93 -17.27
C LEU A 15 -39.65 -91.63 -18.48
N GLN A 16 -38.32 -91.75 -18.45
CA GLN A 16 -37.36 -92.32 -17.47
C GLN A 16 -35.92 -91.92 -17.83
N LYS A 17 -34.99 -91.85 -16.84
CA LYS A 17 -33.53 -92.17 -16.92
C LYS A 17 -32.63 -91.41 -17.93
N ALA A 18 -31.32 -91.22 -17.69
CA ALA A 18 -30.48 -91.40 -16.50
C ALA A 18 -29.16 -90.63 -16.68
N GLY A 19 -28.44 -90.36 -15.58
CA GLY A 19 -27.00 -90.10 -15.65
C GLY A 19 -26.46 -89.10 -14.63
N ALA A 20 -25.84 -89.62 -13.56
CA ALA A 20 -24.70 -89.01 -12.84
C ALA A 20 -24.91 -87.64 -12.13
N ASN A 21 -24.23 -87.31 -11.03
CA ASN A 21 -23.59 -88.10 -9.97
C ASN A 21 -23.32 -87.15 -8.79
N THR A 22 -23.45 -87.59 -7.52
CA THR A 22 -23.00 -86.85 -6.31
C THR A 22 -23.63 -85.44 -6.10
N THR A 23 -23.68 -84.83 -4.91
CA THR A 23 -23.03 -85.10 -3.61
C THR A 23 -23.97 -84.76 -2.46
N MET A 24 -23.77 -85.35 -1.28
CA MET A 24 -24.62 -85.10 -0.10
C MET A 24 -24.56 -83.65 0.41
N SER A 25 -25.67 -83.27 1.05
CA SER A 25 -25.78 -82.15 2.00
C SER A 25 -24.51 -81.92 2.83
N ASN A 26 -24.03 -80.68 2.85
CA ASN A 26 -23.33 -80.18 4.02
C ASN A 26 -23.45 -78.64 4.12
N ASN A 27 -24.51 -78.19 4.80
CA ASN A 27 -24.64 -76.81 5.27
C ASN A 27 -23.59 -76.58 6.39
N LYS A 28 -22.32 -76.41 5.99
CA LYS A 28 -21.26 -75.91 6.88
C LYS A 28 -21.64 -74.50 7.29
N ARG A 29 -22.29 -74.38 8.47
CA ARG A 29 -22.38 -73.12 9.21
C ARG A 29 -21.00 -72.48 9.16
N ARG A 30 -20.88 -71.31 8.54
CA ARG A 30 -19.63 -70.55 8.56
C ARG A 30 -19.34 -70.27 10.03
N ASP A 31 -18.30 -70.90 10.55
CA ASP A 31 -17.89 -70.77 11.94
C ASP A 31 -17.68 -69.27 12.22
N PRO A 32 -18.53 -68.65 13.06
CA PRO A 32 -18.52 -67.20 13.21
C PRO A 32 -17.18 -66.71 13.76
N ILE A 33 -16.50 -67.54 14.56
CA ILE A 33 -15.17 -67.25 15.11
C ILE A 33 -14.13 -67.20 13.98
N LYS A 34 -14.18 -68.13 13.01
CA LYS A 34 -13.27 -68.11 11.85
C LYS A 34 -13.54 -66.95 10.90
N LEU A 35 -14.81 -66.59 10.71
CA LEU A 35 -15.18 -65.42 9.91
C LEU A 35 -14.67 -64.12 10.56
N ILE A 36 -14.86 -63.97 11.88
CA ILE A 36 -14.33 -62.84 12.66
C ILE A 36 -12.80 -62.81 12.58
N LEU A 37 -12.11 -63.93 12.78
CA LEU A 37 -10.65 -64.02 12.69
C LEU A 37 -10.11 -63.57 11.32
N VAL A 38 -10.72 -64.02 10.22
CA VAL A 38 -10.34 -63.60 8.87
C VAL A 38 -10.60 -62.11 8.66
N LEU A 39 -11.75 -61.59 9.12
CA LEU A 39 -12.06 -60.16 9.04
C LEU A 39 -11.09 -59.31 9.86
N THR A 40 -10.70 -59.74 11.07
CA THR A 40 -9.69 -59.04 11.89
C THR A 40 -8.31 -59.08 11.25
N LEU A 41 -7.93 -60.17 10.58
CA LEU A 41 -6.66 -60.27 9.87
C LEU A 41 -6.63 -59.34 8.65
N VAL A 42 -7.71 -59.32 7.86
CA VAL A 42 -7.86 -58.40 6.71
C VAL A 42 -7.87 -56.95 7.17
N LEU A 43 -8.57 -56.62 8.26
CA LEU A 43 -8.56 -55.28 8.83
C LEU A 43 -7.16 -54.88 9.32
N ALA A 44 -6.43 -55.77 9.99
CA ALA A 44 -5.06 -55.52 10.44
C ALA A 44 -4.11 -55.25 9.26
N ILE A 45 -4.22 -56.03 8.17
CA ILE A 45 -3.46 -55.82 6.93
C ILE A 45 -3.82 -54.47 6.29
N LEU A 46 -5.10 -54.12 6.22
CA LEU A 46 -5.56 -52.82 5.70
C LEU A 46 -5.07 -51.65 6.55
N THR A 47 -5.11 -51.75 7.88
CA THR A 47 -4.56 -50.70 8.77
C THR A 47 -3.05 -50.58 8.62
N GLY A 48 -2.34 -51.70 8.43
CA GLY A 48 -0.91 -51.69 8.13
C GLY A 48 -0.62 -51.00 6.79
N ALA A 49 -1.36 -51.34 5.73
CA ALA A 49 -1.22 -50.73 4.41
C ALA A 49 -1.50 -49.21 4.44
N VAL A 50 -2.53 -48.77 5.17
CA VAL A 50 -2.84 -47.34 5.37
C VAL A 50 -1.73 -46.64 6.17
N TYR A 51 -1.19 -47.28 7.21
CA TYR A 51 -0.07 -46.73 7.99
C TYR A 51 1.20 -46.58 7.14
N PHE A 52 1.60 -47.61 6.39
CA PHE A 52 2.76 -47.55 5.49
C PHE A 52 2.57 -46.54 4.36
N ALA A 53 1.38 -46.48 3.74
CA ALA A 53 1.08 -45.47 2.73
C ALA A 53 1.11 -44.04 3.31
N GLY A 54 0.60 -43.85 4.55
CA GLY A 54 0.68 -42.59 5.28
C GLY A 54 2.13 -42.15 5.52
N ASN A 55 2.97 -43.05 6.07
CA ASN A 55 4.39 -42.77 6.27
C ASN A 55 5.12 -42.43 4.97
N PHE A 56 4.84 -43.16 3.88
CA PHE A 56 5.45 -42.91 2.57
C PHE A 56 5.04 -41.54 2.00
N ILE A 57 3.76 -41.15 2.14
CA ILE A 57 3.27 -39.83 1.72
C ILE A 57 3.90 -38.71 2.56
N THR A 58 4.09 -38.92 3.87
CA THR A 58 4.78 -37.95 4.73
C THR A 58 6.24 -37.77 4.32
N GLN A 59 6.98 -38.87 4.15
CA GLN A 59 8.39 -38.84 3.74
C GLN A 59 8.58 -38.14 2.38
N PHE A 60 7.74 -38.45 1.40
CA PHE A 60 7.78 -37.81 0.07
C PHE A 60 7.45 -36.31 0.12
N ARG A 61 6.59 -35.87 1.06
CA ARG A 61 6.32 -34.45 1.30
C ARG A 61 7.46 -33.73 2.00
N GLU A 62 8.15 -34.39 2.93
CA GLU A 62 9.33 -33.84 3.61
C GLU A 62 10.48 -33.63 2.61
N GLU A 63 10.72 -34.59 1.72
CA GLU A 63 11.70 -34.49 0.63
C GLU A 63 11.35 -33.33 -0.34
N LEU A 64 10.10 -33.24 -0.79
CA LEU A 64 9.61 -32.10 -1.60
C LEU A 64 9.69 -30.73 -0.89
N LEU A 65 9.58 -30.70 0.44
CA LEU A 65 9.80 -29.47 1.21
C LEU A 65 11.28 -29.13 1.31
N ALA A 66 12.14 -30.13 1.52
CA ALA A 66 13.59 -29.96 1.61
C ALA A 66 14.17 -29.43 0.27
N ASP A 67 13.75 -30.00 -0.86
CA ASP A 67 14.16 -29.52 -2.19
C ASP A 67 13.75 -28.05 -2.42
N LYS A 68 12.50 -27.70 -2.09
CA LYS A 68 12.02 -26.31 -2.18
C LYS A 68 12.74 -25.36 -1.22
N GLN A 69 13.10 -25.82 -0.03
CA GLN A 69 13.89 -25.05 0.91
C GLN A 69 15.31 -24.84 0.39
N ALA A 70 15.92 -25.84 -0.23
CA ALA A 70 17.24 -25.74 -0.86
C ALA A 70 17.21 -24.79 -2.07
N GLU A 71 16.17 -24.84 -2.91
CA GLU A 71 15.96 -23.90 -4.02
C GLU A 71 15.83 -22.45 -3.53
N VAL A 72 15.01 -22.21 -2.51
CA VAL A 72 14.87 -20.89 -1.87
C VAL A 72 16.16 -20.44 -1.18
N GLN A 73 16.92 -21.35 -0.56
CA GLN A 73 18.22 -21.02 0.02
C GLN A 73 19.25 -20.64 -1.04
N ALA A 74 19.34 -21.39 -2.14
CA ALA A 74 20.22 -21.08 -3.27
C ALA A 74 19.87 -19.72 -3.91
N ALA A 75 18.58 -19.44 -4.12
CA ALA A 75 18.12 -18.14 -4.61
C ALA A 75 18.48 -16.99 -3.65
N ASN A 76 18.29 -17.20 -2.33
CA ASN A 76 18.68 -16.21 -1.31
C ASN A 76 20.21 -16.02 -1.21
N GLU A 77 21.02 -17.06 -1.43
CA GLU A 77 22.47 -16.94 -1.48
C GLU A 77 22.94 -16.22 -2.75
N GLN A 78 22.32 -16.48 -3.90
CA GLN A 78 22.57 -15.74 -5.13
C GLN A 78 22.23 -14.26 -4.96
N LEU A 79 21.04 -13.92 -4.43
CA LEU A 79 20.65 -12.54 -4.12
C LEU A 79 21.64 -11.84 -3.17
N LYS A 80 22.17 -12.55 -2.17
CA LYS A 80 23.20 -12.00 -1.27
C LYS A 80 24.53 -11.75 -1.99
N GLN A 81 24.91 -12.59 -2.96
CA GLN A 81 26.13 -12.41 -3.74
C GLN A 81 26.00 -11.25 -4.74
N GLU A 82 24.85 -11.15 -5.41
CA GLU A 82 24.50 -10.03 -6.30
C GLU A 82 24.50 -8.70 -5.52
N TYR A 83 23.83 -8.65 -4.36
CA TYR A 83 23.84 -7.49 -3.47
C TYR A 83 25.25 -7.14 -2.94
N ALA A 84 26.08 -8.13 -2.61
CA ALA A 84 27.45 -7.88 -2.16
C ALA A 84 28.38 -7.37 -3.28
N LEU A 85 28.15 -7.80 -4.53
CA LEU A 85 28.85 -7.28 -5.71
C LEU A 85 28.42 -5.84 -6.00
N GLU A 86 27.11 -5.57 -6.01
CA GLU A 86 26.55 -4.23 -6.19
C GLU A 86 27.05 -3.25 -5.12
N LEU A 87 27.09 -3.68 -3.85
CA LEU A 87 27.65 -2.89 -2.75
C LEU A 87 29.15 -2.61 -2.95
N ALA A 88 29.94 -3.59 -3.40
CA ALA A 88 31.37 -3.41 -3.64
C ALA A 88 31.67 -2.52 -4.86
N GLU A 89 30.84 -2.56 -5.90
CA GLU A 89 30.93 -1.63 -7.02
C GLU A 89 30.50 -0.21 -6.60
N PHE A 90 29.43 -0.07 -5.81
CA PHE A 90 29.00 1.20 -5.22
C PHE A 90 30.07 1.82 -4.31
N GLU A 91 30.69 1.06 -3.40
CA GLU A 91 31.81 1.53 -2.56
C GLU A 91 33.00 2.04 -3.41
N LYS A 92 33.30 1.35 -4.51
CA LYS A 92 34.36 1.73 -5.45
C LYS A 92 34.01 2.99 -6.25
N GLU A 93 32.75 3.15 -6.65
CA GLU A 93 32.26 4.39 -7.27
C GLU A 93 32.26 5.56 -6.29
N GLN A 94 31.81 5.36 -5.04
CA GLN A 94 31.85 6.37 -3.97
C GLN A 94 33.30 6.86 -3.72
N ALA A 95 34.26 5.93 -3.63
CA ALA A 95 35.68 6.27 -3.50
C ALA A 95 36.23 7.06 -4.70
N ALA A 96 35.74 6.80 -5.91
CA ALA A 96 36.07 7.57 -7.11
C ALA A 96 35.32 8.91 -7.21
N GLY A 97 34.14 9.02 -6.60
CA GLY A 97 33.30 10.22 -6.54
C GLY A 97 33.77 11.24 -5.49
N ALA A 98 34.40 10.79 -4.40
CA ALA A 98 34.80 11.61 -3.25
C ALA A 98 35.74 12.81 -3.56
N ASN A 99 36.39 12.82 -4.73
CA ASN A 99 37.25 13.92 -5.17
C ASN A 99 36.71 14.66 -6.42
N LYS A 100 35.48 14.39 -6.84
CA LYS A 100 34.84 15.09 -7.97
C LYS A 100 34.09 16.32 -7.47
N ALA A 101 34.26 17.45 -8.14
CA ALA A 101 33.34 18.58 -7.99
C ALA A 101 31.94 18.16 -8.45
N TRP A 102 30.90 18.58 -7.71
CA TRP A 102 29.50 18.38 -8.12
C TRP A 102 29.22 18.97 -9.51
N PRO A 103 28.18 18.48 -10.23
CA PRO A 103 27.79 19.06 -11.51
C PRO A 103 27.43 20.54 -11.38
N ALA A 104 27.62 21.31 -12.46
CA ALA A 104 27.33 22.73 -12.47
C ALA A 104 25.82 23.01 -12.34
N GLN A 105 25.45 23.80 -11.33
CA GLN A 105 24.09 24.24 -11.04
C GLN A 105 23.74 25.57 -11.72
N LYS A 106 22.44 25.84 -11.92
CA LYS A 106 21.95 27.16 -12.34
C LYS A 106 22.25 28.23 -11.30
N THR A 107 22.59 29.44 -11.77
CA THR A 107 22.83 30.62 -10.94
C THR A 107 21.55 31.41 -10.61
N GLU A 108 20.46 31.17 -11.33
CA GLU A 108 19.17 31.86 -11.17
C GLU A 108 18.02 30.84 -11.18
N GLY A 109 16.99 31.11 -10.37
CA GLY A 109 15.84 30.22 -10.22
C GLY A 109 16.15 28.94 -9.43
N TRP A 110 15.28 27.95 -9.55
CA TRP A 110 15.42 26.66 -8.87
C TRP A 110 16.12 25.63 -9.76
N ASP A 111 16.94 24.78 -9.14
CA ASP A 111 17.65 23.70 -9.80
C ASP A 111 17.69 22.43 -8.94
N VAL A 112 17.61 21.28 -9.60
CA VAL A 112 17.72 19.96 -8.97
C VAL A 112 18.83 19.23 -9.70
N VAL A 113 19.93 18.99 -8.99
CA VAL A 113 21.15 18.38 -9.51
C VAL A 113 21.23 16.94 -9.02
N ASP A 114 21.35 16.00 -9.95
CA ASP A 114 21.60 14.59 -9.64
C ASP A 114 23.02 14.39 -9.11
N LEU A 115 23.11 13.78 -7.93
CA LEU A 115 24.33 13.46 -7.20
C LEU A 115 24.48 11.95 -6.94
N THR A 116 23.75 11.09 -7.65
CA THR A 116 23.73 9.63 -7.44
C THR A 116 25.12 8.98 -7.40
N HIS A 117 26.06 9.45 -8.23
CA HIS A 117 27.47 8.97 -8.26
C HIS A 117 28.43 9.80 -7.39
N TYR A 118 27.92 10.58 -6.44
CA TYR A 118 28.68 11.40 -5.50
C TYR A 118 28.35 10.97 -4.06
N PRO A 119 29.37 10.66 -3.23
CA PRO A 119 29.14 10.27 -1.84
C PRO A 119 28.65 11.45 -1.01
N LEU A 120 27.92 11.17 0.08
CA LEU A 120 27.61 12.17 1.09
C LEU A 120 28.90 12.71 1.73
N GLU A 121 29.10 14.02 1.66
CA GLU A 121 30.25 14.68 2.30
C GLU A 121 30.13 14.60 3.83
N ASN A 122 31.25 14.35 4.52
CA ASN A 122 31.30 14.24 5.98
C ASN A 122 30.27 13.24 6.55
N ALA A 123 30.12 12.09 5.90
CA ALA A 123 29.14 11.07 6.26
C ALA A 123 29.37 10.46 7.66
N GLY A 124 28.25 10.18 8.34
CA GLY A 124 28.16 9.34 9.53
C GLY A 124 26.93 8.45 9.44
N TYR A 125 26.59 7.77 10.53
CA TYR A 125 25.42 6.89 10.60
C TYR A 125 24.59 7.17 11.86
N VAL A 126 23.27 7.05 11.73
CA VAL A 126 22.32 7.09 12.85
C VAL A 126 21.43 5.85 12.83
N THR A 127 21.12 5.31 14.01
CA THR A 127 20.11 4.25 14.14
C THR A 127 18.74 4.89 14.29
N VAL A 128 17.83 4.55 13.38
CA VAL A 128 16.48 5.10 13.28
C VAL A 128 15.48 4.00 13.56
N ARG A 129 14.38 4.31 14.27
CA ARG A 129 13.25 3.39 14.42
C ARG A 129 12.21 3.68 13.34
N ARG A 130 11.64 2.63 12.78
CA ARG A 130 10.64 2.70 11.70
C ARG A 130 9.45 3.60 12.06
N GLY A 131 8.90 3.43 13.26
CA GLY A 131 7.75 4.21 13.75
C GLY A 131 8.01 5.72 13.90
N ASP A 132 9.27 6.12 14.14
CA ASP A 132 9.63 7.55 14.30
C ASP A 132 9.63 8.31 12.96
N VAL A 133 9.75 7.59 11.83
CA VAL A 133 9.89 8.16 10.47
C VAL A 133 8.78 7.73 9.49
N ILE A 134 7.88 6.83 9.89
CA ILE A 134 6.78 6.36 9.03
C ILE A 134 5.82 7.49 8.60
N ASN A 135 5.68 8.53 9.41
CA ASN A 135 4.76 9.65 9.20
C ASN A 135 5.47 10.94 8.72
N GLY A 136 6.75 10.87 8.32
CA GLY A 136 7.59 12.05 8.04
C GLY A 136 7.16 12.93 6.86
N GLY A 137 6.26 12.45 5.99
CA GLY A 137 5.68 13.21 4.89
C GLY A 137 5.50 12.42 3.60
N LEU A 138 6.31 11.40 3.36
CA LEU A 138 6.40 10.66 2.09
C LEU A 138 5.69 9.30 2.07
N LEU A 139 4.96 8.93 3.13
CA LEU A 139 4.18 7.69 3.20
C LEU A 139 3.23 7.56 2.00
N LEU A 140 3.58 6.77 0.98
CA LEU A 140 2.74 6.57 -0.19
C LEU A 140 1.54 5.70 0.20
N VAL A 141 0.33 6.28 0.15
CA VAL A 141 -0.92 5.53 0.32
C VAL A 141 -1.76 5.75 -0.94
N ASN A 142 -1.94 4.69 -1.71
CA ASN A 142 -2.76 4.71 -2.93
C ASN A 142 -3.34 3.32 -3.21
N GLU A 143 -4.02 3.19 -4.36
CA GLU A 143 -4.70 1.96 -4.82
C GLU A 143 -3.83 0.69 -4.79
N TRP A 144 -2.51 0.82 -4.91
CA TRP A 144 -1.55 -0.29 -4.94
C TRP A 144 -0.74 -0.43 -3.64
N HIS A 145 -0.65 0.64 -2.85
CA HIS A 145 0.15 0.71 -1.62
C HIS A 145 -0.76 1.07 -0.44
N SER A 146 -1.16 0.06 0.33
CA SER A 146 -1.96 0.28 1.55
C SER A 146 -1.12 0.99 2.61
N ARG A 147 -1.79 1.75 3.48
CA ARG A 147 -1.27 2.15 4.79
C ARG A 147 -0.66 0.93 5.51
N PRO A 148 0.56 1.02 6.07
CA PRO A 148 1.17 -0.06 6.82
C PRO A 148 0.37 -0.49 8.05
N ALA A 149 0.54 -1.75 8.45
CA ALA A 149 -0.13 -2.34 9.61
C ALA A 149 0.40 -1.79 10.96
N ASP A 150 1.64 -1.30 10.97
CA ASP A 150 2.32 -0.63 12.09
C ASP A 150 2.07 0.89 12.15
N PHE A 151 1.17 1.42 11.32
CA PHE A 151 0.77 2.83 11.36
C PHE A 151 0.11 3.19 12.69
N ALA A 152 0.72 4.10 13.44
CA ALA A 152 0.22 4.61 14.70
C ALA A 152 -0.64 5.88 14.52
N GLU A 153 -1.76 5.94 15.26
CA GLU A 153 -2.77 7.02 15.20
C GLU A 153 -2.65 7.99 16.40
N ASP A 154 -1.69 7.75 17.30
CA ASP A 154 -1.51 8.44 18.59
C ASP A 154 -1.01 9.88 18.46
N ALA A 155 -0.16 10.15 17.47
CA ALA A 155 0.35 11.49 17.19
C ALA A 155 -0.65 12.39 16.41
N LEU A 156 -1.82 11.89 16.01
CA LEU A 156 -2.82 12.67 15.26
C LEU A 156 -3.56 13.69 16.15
N VAL A 157 -3.49 14.96 15.77
CA VAL A 157 -4.08 16.08 16.52
C VAL A 157 -5.31 16.66 15.82
N SER A 158 -6.27 17.21 16.57
CA SER A 158 -7.41 17.94 15.98
C SER A 158 -6.90 19.21 15.29
N ILE A 159 -7.27 19.39 14.02
CA ILE A 159 -6.91 20.60 13.26
C ILE A 159 -7.53 21.83 13.93
N GLY A 160 -8.80 21.76 14.33
CA GLY A 160 -9.52 22.89 14.92
C GLY A 160 -8.96 23.36 16.27
N GLU A 161 -8.43 22.44 17.08
CA GLU A 161 -7.82 22.78 18.38
C GLU A 161 -6.38 23.30 18.24
N ASN A 162 -5.67 22.93 17.17
CA ASN A 162 -4.26 23.24 16.97
C ASN A 162 -4.01 24.34 15.91
N SER A 163 -5.06 24.81 15.22
CA SER A 163 -4.96 25.83 14.17
C SER A 163 -4.79 27.28 14.67
N LYS A 164 -4.91 27.53 15.97
CA LYS A 164 -4.86 28.89 16.57
C LYS A 164 -5.86 29.86 15.92
N ASP A 165 -7.08 29.37 15.66
CA ASP A 165 -8.18 30.09 14.98
C ASP A 165 -7.89 30.50 13.51
N VAL A 166 -6.78 30.02 12.90
CA VAL A 166 -6.43 30.32 11.49
C VAL A 166 -7.23 29.47 10.51
N ILE A 167 -7.54 28.22 10.87
CA ILE A 167 -8.12 27.22 9.96
C ILE A 167 -9.57 26.94 10.38
N GLY A 168 -10.53 27.23 9.49
CA GLY A 168 -11.88 26.73 9.63
C GLY A 168 -11.94 25.22 9.42
N VAL A 169 -12.76 24.51 10.18
CA VAL A 169 -12.97 23.06 10.01
C VAL A 169 -14.45 22.72 9.92
N ARG A 170 -14.82 21.77 9.05
CA ARG A 170 -16.21 21.26 8.96
C ARG A 170 -16.70 20.70 10.31
N ASN A 171 -15.80 20.10 11.09
CA ASN A 171 -16.02 19.63 12.46
C ASN A 171 -14.68 19.47 13.22
N TYR A 172 -14.73 19.43 14.56
CA TYR A 172 -13.52 19.30 15.40
C TYR A 172 -12.90 17.89 15.40
N SER A 173 -13.57 16.88 14.82
CA SER A 173 -12.99 15.55 14.61
C SER A 173 -12.05 15.46 13.41
N GLN A 174 -11.93 16.51 12.58
CA GLN A 174 -10.89 16.56 11.54
C GLN A 174 -9.50 16.57 12.17
N LYS A 175 -8.68 15.59 11.80
CA LYS A 175 -7.31 15.40 12.32
C LYS A 175 -6.28 15.34 11.20
N LEU A 176 -5.05 15.69 11.54
CA LEU A 176 -3.82 15.50 10.75
C LEU A 176 -2.65 15.24 11.70
N PHE A 177 -1.51 14.81 11.19
CA PHE A 177 -0.27 14.86 11.97
C PHE A 177 0.20 16.32 12.17
N PRO A 178 0.90 16.64 13.27
CA PRO A 178 1.22 18.01 13.66
C PRO A 178 1.93 18.81 12.57
N GLN A 179 2.93 18.21 11.91
CA GLN A 179 3.69 18.82 10.82
C GLN A 179 2.83 19.24 9.62
N ALA A 180 1.73 18.52 9.35
CA ALA A 180 0.77 18.86 8.30
C ALA A 180 -0.18 19.99 8.75
N VAL A 181 -0.54 20.05 10.04
CA VAL A 181 -1.29 21.18 10.62
C VAL A 181 -0.44 22.45 10.61
N GLU A 182 0.82 22.37 11.03
CA GLU A 182 1.76 23.51 11.04
C GLU A 182 1.98 24.08 9.64
N ALA A 183 2.17 23.21 8.64
CA ALA A 183 2.27 23.62 7.24
C ALA A 183 1.01 24.33 6.74
N LEU A 184 -0.18 23.82 7.07
CA LEU A 184 -1.46 24.43 6.69
C LEU A 184 -1.70 25.76 7.41
N VAL A 185 -1.36 25.87 8.70
CA VAL A 185 -1.43 27.13 9.46
C VAL A 185 -0.52 28.17 8.84
N ALA A 186 0.72 27.81 8.49
CA ALA A 186 1.67 28.73 7.85
C ALA A 186 1.15 29.21 6.49
N ALA A 187 0.71 28.28 5.63
CA ALA A 187 0.15 28.63 4.31
C ALA A 187 -1.06 29.56 4.41
N LEU A 188 -2.01 29.28 5.30
CA LEU A 188 -3.22 30.09 5.43
C LEU A 188 -3.01 31.40 6.19
N THR A 189 -1.96 31.50 7.00
CA THR A 189 -1.53 32.78 7.61
C THR A 189 -1.00 33.75 6.53
N ASP A 190 -0.18 33.27 5.61
CA ASP A 190 0.36 34.08 4.53
C ASP A 190 -0.70 34.40 3.45
N ALA A 191 -1.61 33.47 3.15
CA ALA A 191 -2.80 33.75 2.34
C ALA A 191 -3.64 34.89 2.94
N LYS A 192 -3.90 34.83 4.25
CA LYS A 192 -4.61 35.88 4.99
C LYS A 192 -3.87 37.22 4.96
N ALA A 193 -2.54 37.22 5.03
CA ALA A 193 -1.74 38.44 4.93
C ALA A 193 -1.89 39.17 3.57
N VAL A 194 -2.25 38.44 2.50
CA VAL A 194 -2.60 39.03 1.18
C VAL A 194 -4.11 39.18 0.96
N GLY A 195 -4.93 39.05 2.01
CA GLY A 195 -6.39 39.26 1.96
C GLY A 195 -7.21 38.07 1.49
N LEU A 196 -6.61 36.88 1.39
CA LEU A 196 -7.29 35.64 1.04
C LEU A 196 -7.70 34.89 2.31
N GLU A 197 -9.00 34.85 2.59
CA GLU A 197 -9.58 34.19 3.77
C GLU A 197 -10.68 33.17 3.40
N HIS A 198 -11.33 32.62 4.42
CA HIS A 198 -12.50 31.73 4.35
C HIS A 198 -12.24 30.29 3.90
N TYR A 199 -10.99 29.85 3.97
CA TYR A 199 -10.61 28.44 3.84
C TYR A 199 -11.21 27.58 4.96
N VAL A 200 -11.85 26.47 4.58
CA VAL A 200 -12.35 25.45 5.51
C VAL A 200 -11.87 24.07 5.08
N VAL A 201 -11.34 23.29 6.03
CA VAL A 201 -11.02 21.87 5.85
C VAL A 201 -12.32 21.06 5.84
N ASP A 202 -12.55 20.37 4.73
CA ASP A 202 -13.76 19.58 4.48
C ASP A 202 -13.66 18.17 5.06
N ASP A 203 -12.55 17.51 4.75
CA ASP A 203 -12.23 16.12 5.05
C ASP A 203 -10.70 16.02 5.22
N ALA A 204 -10.24 15.17 6.13
CA ALA A 204 -8.83 15.03 6.49
C ALA A 204 -8.55 13.58 6.89
N TYR A 205 -7.88 13.32 8.02
CA TYR A 205 -7.65 11.95 8.46
C TYR A 205 -8.95 11.15 8.62
N ARG A 206 -8.95 9.94 8.05
CA ARG A 206 -9.99 8.92 8.24
C ARG A 206 -9.37 7.63 8.75
N THR A 207 -9.95 7.04 9.78
CA THR A 207 -9.53 5.74 10.31
C THR A 207 -9.75 4.62 9.28
N TYR A 208 -9.09 3.47 9.48
CA TYR A 208 -9.33 2.29 8.65
C TYR A 208 -10.80 1.84 8.73
N ALA A 209 -11.38 1.83 9.94
CA ALA A 209 -12.76 1.40 10.18
C ALA A 209 -13.81 2.33 9.54
N GLU A 210 -13.59 3.64 9.52
CA GLU A 210 -14.47 4.59 8.81
C GLU A 210 -14.39 4.40 7.30
N GLN A 211 -13.20 4.12 6.75
CA GLN A 211 -13.04 3.80 5.32
C GLN A 211 -13.72 2.47 4.97
N GLU A 212 -13.63 1.46 5.84
CA GLU A 212 -14.33 0.18 5.70
C GLU A 212 -15.85 0.34 5.74
N ALA A 213 -16.39 1.10 6.71
CA ALA A 213 -17.81 1.41 6.77
C ALA A 213 -18.31 2.14 5.50
N LEU A 214 -17.52 3.09 4.98
CA LEU A 214 -17.82 3.81 3.74
C LEU A 214 -17.80 2.88 2.52
N PHE A 215 -16.80 1.99 2.43
CA PHE A 215 -16.68 1.01 1.35
C PHE A 215 -17.84 0.01 1.36
N ASN A 216 -18.14 -0.59 2.51
CA ASN A 216 -19.24 -1.55 2.67
C ASN A 216 -20.61 -0.94 2.35
N LYS A 217 -20.89 0.27 2.84
CA LYS A 217 -22.10 1.03 2.48
C LYS A 217 -22.20 1.31 0.97
N THR A 218 -21.05 1.50 0.31
CA THR A 218 -20.99 1.70 -1.14
C THR A 218 -21.18 0.39 -1.90
N MET A 219 -20.71 -0.75 -1.37
CA MET A 219 -21.04 -2.08 -1.90
C MET A 219 -22.56 -2.34 -1.85
N GLU A 220 -23.23 -2.05 -0.74
CA GLU A 220 -24.69 -2.25 -0.59
C GLU A 220 -25.50 -1.53 -1.68
N LYS A 221 -25.09 -0.30 -2.06
CA LYS A 221 -25.67 0.51 -3.17
C LYS A 221 -25.56 -0.17 -4.55
N TYR A 222 -24.63 -1.11 -4.72
CA TYR A 222 -24.35 -1.81 -5.97
C TYR A 222 -24.69 -3.31 -5.95
N ALA A 223 -24.87 -3.91 -4.77
CA ALA A 223 -25.10 -5.35 -4.57
C ALA A 223 -26.35 -5.92 -5.29
N SER A 224 -27.32 -5.08 -5.66
CA SER A 224 -28.49 -5.48 -6.46
C SER A 224 -28.22 -5.62 -7.97
N ARG A 225 -27.01 -5.28 -8.43
CA ARG A 225 -26.62 -5.24 -9.85
C ARG A 225 -25.27 -5.90 -10.14
N TYR A 226 -24.47 -6.15 -9.12
CA TYR A 226 -23.11 -6.69 -9.22
C TYR A 226 -22.84 -7.61 -8.03
N GLU A 227 -22.06 -8.66 -8.26
CA GLU A 227 -21.67 -9.66 -7.26
C GLU A 227 -20.17 -9.95 -7.37
N GLY A 228 -19.56 -10.52 -6.33
CA GLY A 228 -18.14 -10.89 -6.29
C GLY A 228 -17.18 -9.77 -6.72
N ASP A 229 -16.17 -10.11 -7.51
CA ASP A 229 -15.14 -9.17 -7.98
C ASP A 229 -15.73 -7.99 -8.78
N ALA A 230 -16.84 -8.19 -9.50
CA ALA A 230 -17.51 -7.13 -10.24
C ALA A 230 -18.14 -6.08 -9.31
N LEU A 231 -18.64 -6.50 -8.13
CA LEU A 231 -19.14 -5.59 -7.10
C LEU A 231 -18.01 -4.76 -6.48
N ILE A 232 -16.88 -5.42 -6.17
CA ILE A 232 -15.68 -4.76 -5.64
C ILE A 232 -15.15 -3.75 -6.66
N ALA A 233 -14.95 -4.17 -7.91
CA ALA A 233 -14.47 -3.30 -8.99
C ALA A 233 -15.43 -2.13 -9.31
N ARG A 234 -16.75 -2.30 -9.14
CA ARG A 234 -17.71 -1.19 -9.27
C ARG A 234 -17.61 -0.22 -8.08
N THR A 235 -17.47 -0.74 -6.87
CA THR A 235 -17.36 0.05 -5.63
C THR A 235 -16.10 0.91 -5.62
N LYS A 236 -14.97 0.33 -6.05
CA LYS A 236 -13.67 1.02 -6.16
C LYS A 236 -13.64 2.19 -7.15
N LYS A 237 -14.67 2.37 -7.99
CA LYS A 237 -14.86 3.57 -8.84
C LYS A 237 -15.48 4.77 -8.11
N GLU A 238 -15.92 4.59 -6.86
CA GLU A 238 -16.55 5.64 -6.04
C GLU A 238 -15.83 5.83 -4.71
N VAL A 239 -15.27 4.76 -4.12
CA VAL A 239 -14.60 4.78 -2.80
C VAL A 239 -13.38 3.86 -2.81
N ASN A 240 -12.22 4.33 -2.34
CA ASN A 240 -11.01 3.52 -2.19
C ASN A 240 -11.24 2.29 -1.28
N TYR A 241 -10.47 1.23 -1.49
CA TYR A 241 -10.47 0.09 -0.57
C TYR A 241 -9.93 0.54 0.82
N PRO A 242 -10.33 -0.10 1.93
CA PRO A 242 -9.80 0.24 3.25
C PRO A 242 -8.29 0.09 3.33
N GLY A 243 -7.61 1.16 3.77
CA GLY A 243 -6.15 1.26 3.78
C GLY A 243 -5.54 1.87 2.50
N THR A 244 -6.27 1.93 1.37
CA THR A 244 -5.78 2.53 0.11
C THR A 244 -6.31 3.96 -0.16
N SER A 245 -7.00 4.56 0.81
CA SER A 245 -7.38 5.97 0.73
C SER A 245 -6.26 6.86 1.24
N GLU A 246 -5.95 7.91 0.48
CA GLU A 246 -5.00 8.97 0.86
C GLU A 246 -5.29 9.57 2.24
N PHE A 247 -6.57 9.66 2.64
CA PHE A 247 -7.01 10.11 3.97
C PHE A 247 -6.58 9.18 5.11
N ASN A 248 -6.28 7.91 4.83
CA ASN A 248 -5.73 6.98 5.83
C ASN A 248 -4.27 7.31 6.19
N SER A 249 -3.58 8.19 5.44
CA SER A 249 -2.19 8.63 5.72
C SER A 249 -2.05 9.63 6.86
N GLY A 250 -3.11 10.38 7.22
CA GLY A 250 -3.02 11.49 8.19
C GLY A 250 -2.27 12.73 7.72
N LEU A 251 -1.89 12.79 6.43
CA LEU A 251 -1.09 13.85 5.82
C LEU A 251 -1.84 14.65 4.75
N SER A 252 -3.07 14.25 4.41
CA SER A 252 -3.87 14.84 3.34
C SER A 252 -5.21 15.35 3.81
N PHE A 253 -5.67 16.44 3.20
CA PHE A 253 -6.92 17.13 3.49
C PHE A 253 -7.50 17.79 2.24
N THR A 254 -8.81 17.98 2.23
CA THR A 254 -9.53 18.74 1.19
C THR A 254 -9.99 20.10 1.70
N LEU A 255 -10.03 21.09 0.80
CA LEU A 255 -10.47 22.45 1.11
C LEU A 255 -11.71 22.86 0.32
N TYR A 256 -12.52 23.70 0.95
CA TYR A 256 -13.57 24.51 0.33
C TYR A 256 -13.58 25.93 0.93
N LEU A 257 -14.44 26.79 0.39
CA LEU A 257 -14.62 28.16 0.90
C LEU A 257 -15.95 28.26 1.66
N TYR A 258 -15.93 28.91 2.83
CA TYR A 258 -17.14 29.19 3.57
C TYR A 258 -17.04 30.45 4.44
N ALA A 259 -18.03 31.33 4.31
CA ALA A 259 -18.24 32.48 5.17
C ALA A 259 -19.72 32.58 5.58
N ARG A 260 -19.95 32.69 6.89
CA ARG A 260 -21.30 32.73 7.47
C ARG A 260 -22.09 33.93 6.95
N GLY A 261 -23.16 33.67 6.20
CA GLY A 261 -24.03 34.71 5.64
C GLY A 261 -23.46 35.44 4.42
N ASN A 262 -22.48 34.86 3.73
CA ASN A 262 -21.89 35.41 2.51
C ASN A 262 -21.94 34.37 1.37
N ASP A 263 -23.08 34.33 0.68
CA ASP A 263 -23.36 33.35 -0.38
C ASP A 263 -22.39 33.48 -1.55
N ALA A 264 -21.87 34.69 -1.83
CA ALA A 264 -20.86 34.89 -2.88
C ALA A 264 -19.53 34.16 -2.63
N VAL A 265 -19.18 33.90 -1.37
CA VAL A 265 -18.04 33.04 -1.00
C VAL A 265 -18.44 31.56 -0.98
N ASN A 266 -19.64 31.25 -0.50
CA ASN A 266 -20.11 29.87 -0.33
C ASN A 266 -20.41 29.16 -1.66
N ASP A 267 -20.86 29.91 -2.67
CA ASP A 267 -21.14 29.40 -4.03
C ASP A 267 -19.86 29.37 -4.91
N GLN A 268 -18.73 29.91 -4.42
CA GLN A 268 -17.50 29.99 -5.20
C GLN A 268 -16.77 28.65 -5.25
N LEU A 269 -16.59 28.09 -6.45
CA LEU A 269 -15.74 26.93 -6.65
C LEU A 269 -14.29 27.26 -6.29
N PHE A 270 -13.75 26.53 -5.32
CA PHE A 270 -12.38 26.69 -4.83
C PHE A 270 -11.35 26.68 -5.97
N SER A 271 -11.47 25.76 -6.94
CA SER A 271 -10.53 25.65 -8.07
C SER A 271 -10.51 26.86 -9.01
N THR A 272 -11.57 27.67 -9.05
CA THR A 272 -11.62 28.91 -9.85
C THR A 272 -11.46 30.18 -9.01
N SER A 273 -11.28 30.04 -7.69
CA SER A 273 -11.11 31.16 -6.75
C SER A 273 -9.67 31.65 -6.69
N GLU A 274 -9.48 32.91 -6.27
CA GLU A 274 -8.14 33.44 -5.99
C GLU A 274 -7.49 32.69 -4.81
N GLN A 275 -8.29 32.25 -3.83
CA GLN A 275 -7.85 31.40 -2.73
C GLN A 275 -7.22 30.08 -3.21
N GLY A 276 -7.86 29.41 -4.16
CA GLY A 276 -7.39 28.16 -4.75
C GLY A 276 -6.14 28.38 -5.58
N LYS A 277 -6.14 29.35 -6.50
CA LYS A 277 -4.97 29.73 -7.31
C LYS A 277 -3.75 30.00 -6.44
N TRP A 278 -3.91 30.81 -5.40
CA TRP A 278 -2.82 31.12 -4.48
C TRP A 278 -2.24 29.86 -3.84
N LEU A 279 -3.08 28.91 -3.38
CA LEU A 279 -2.56 27.65 -2.84
C LEU A 279 -1.91 26.78 -3.92
N TYR A 280 -2.43 26.71 -5.14
CA TYR A 280 -1.77 25.96 -6.22
C TYR A 280 -0.37 26.51 -6.55
N GLU A 281 -0.17 27.82 -6.46
CA GLU A 281 1.10 28.50 -6.75
C GLU A 281 2.08 28.54 -5.56
N ASN A 282 1.57 28.49 -4.31
CA ASN A 282 2.37 28.78 -3.10
C ASN A 282 2.44 27.64 -2.08
N SER A 283 1.55 26.64 -2.12
CA SER A 283 1.48 25.55 -1.11
C SER A 283 2.81 24.82 -0.89
N TRP A 284 3.59 24.62 -1.96
CA TRP A 284 4.87 23.92 -1.91
C TRP A 284 5.91 24.58 -0.97
N LYS A 285 5.85 25.91 -0.80
CA LYS A 285 6.72 26.68 0.10
C LYS A 285 6.56 26.28 1.58
N TYR A 286 5.41 25.68 1.91
CA TYR A 286 5.05 25.20 3.25
C TYR A 286 5.20 23.68 3.39
N GLY A 287 5.60 22.98 2.33
CA GLY A 287 5.68 21.51 2.30
C GLY A 287 4.38 20.81 1.93
N LEU A 288 3.44 21.54 1.33
CA LEU A 288 2.16 21.02 0.84
C LEU A 288 2.19 20.91 -0.69
N VAL A 289 1.64 19.84 -1.27
CA VAL A 289 1.50 19.68 -2.72
C VAL A 289 0.05 19.42 -3.10
N PHE A 290 -0.34 19.81 -4.31
CA PHE A 290 -1.63 19.41 -4.87
C PHE A 290 -1.59 17.92 -5.26
N ARG A 291 -2.45 17.10 -4.63
CA ARG A 291 -2.22 15.65 -4.58
C ARG A 291 -2.67 14.87 -5.82
N PHE A 292 -3.73 15.33 -6.48
CA PHE A 292 -4.36 14.64 -7.61
C PHE A 292 -4.52 15.53 -8.85
N PRO A 293 -3.42 15.93 -9.52
CA PRO A 293 -3.49 16.59 -10.82
C PRO A 293 -4.21 15.72 -11.85
N LYS A 294 -5.09 16.32 -12.63
CA LYS A 294 -5.71 15.70 -13.80
C LYS A 294 -5.77 16.73 -14.95
N ALA A 295 -6.18 16.29 -16.14
CA ALA A 295 -6.42 17.18 -17.27
C ALA A 295 -7.25 18.42 -16.87
N ASP A 296 -6.65 19.60 -17.07
CA ASP A 296 -7.22 20.94 -16.78
C ASP A 296 -7.70 21.18 -15.34
N PHE A 297 -7.19 20.42 -14.36
CA PHE A 297 -7.50 20.62 -12.94
C PHE A 297 -6.28 20.29 -12.05
N PRO A 298 -5.83 21.24 -11.21
CA PRO A 298 -6.65 22.32 -10.64
C PRO A 298 -6.75 23.57 -11.52
N LEU A 299 -5.83 23.75 -12.47
CA LEU A 299 -5.77 24.89 -13.39
C LEU A 299 -5.82 24.43 -14.86
N PRO A 300 -6.29 25.27 -15.80
CA PRO A 300 -6.19 24.98 -17.23
C PRO A 300 -4.74 24.71 -17.66
N GLY A 301 -4.52 23.69 -18.49
CA GLY A 301 -3.18 23.23 -18.87
C GLY A 301 -2.48 22.35 -17.83
N THR A 302 -3.12 21.99 -16.71
CA THR A 302 -2.59 20.96 -15.80
C THR A 302 -2.52 19.61 -16.53
N GLU A 303 -1.36 18.96 -16.44
CA GLU A 303 -1.11 17.62 -16.97
C GLU A 303 -1.95 16.55 -16.25
N ASP A 304 -2.44 15.55 -16.97
CA ASP A 304 -3.19 14.45 -16.37
C ASP A 304 -2.27 13.46 -15.66
N LYS A 305 -2.42 13.33 -14.34
CA LYS A 305 -1.70 12.35 -13.51
C LYS A 305 -2.62 11.31 -12.90
N SER A 306 -3.87 11.22 -13.35
CA SER A 306 -4.81 10.17 -12.93
C SER A 306 -4.31 8.75 -13.26
N TYR A 307 -3.49 8.61 -14.31
CA TYR A 307 -2.85 7.35 -14.71
C TYR A 307 -1.78 6.84 -13.74
N LYS A 308 -1.12 7.75 -12.97
CA LYS A 308 -0.14 7.42 -11.92
C LYS A 308 -0.76 7.38 -10.53
N THR A 309 -1.60 8.35 -10.19
CA THR A 309 -2.24 8.45 -8.87
C THR A 309 -3.40 7.47 -8.65
N GLY A 310 -3.99 6.95 -9.74
CA GLY A 310 -5.19 6.10 -9.68
C GLY A 310 -6.49 6.85 -9.38
N VAL A 311 -6.45 8.18 -9.20
CA VAL A 311 -7.62 9.00 -8.82
C VAL A 311 -8.07 9.86 -10.00
N SER A 312 -9.31 9.65 -10.45
CA SER A 312 -9.94 10.43 -11.54
C SER A 312 -10.96 11.47 -11.04
N LEU A 313 -11.18 11.57 -9.73
CA LEU A 313 -12.06 12.57 -9.12
C LEU A 313 -11.36 13.93 -9.02
N SER A 314 -12.07 15.00 -9.40
CA SER A 314 -11.64 16.38 -9.11
C SER A 314 -11.80 16.68 -7.62
N LEU A 315 -10.71 16.54 -6.86
CA LEU A 315 -10.67 16.86 -5.43
C LEU A 315 -9.72 18.05 -5.19
N ASN A 316 -10.14 19.03 -4.38
CA ASN A 316 -9.26 20.11 -3.91
C ASN A 316 -8.35 19.60 -2.78
N CYS A 317 -7.61 18.50 -3.05
CA CYS A 317 -6.85 17.74 -2.08
C CYS A 317 -5.40 18.20 -2.05
N PHE A 318 -4.93 18.59 -0.88
CA PHE A 318 -3.53 18.89 -0.62
C PHE A 318 -2.93 17.83 0.30
N ARG A 319 -1.65 17.55 0.12
CA ARG A 319 -0.86 16.54 0.83
C ARG A 319 0.38 17.18 1.42
N TYR A 320 0.65 16.99 2.69
CA TYR A 320 1.94 17.31 3.29
C TYR A 320 3.00 16.29 2.87
N VAL A 321 4.12 16.78 2.35
CA VAL A 321 5.31 16.00 2.00
C VAL A 321 6.60 16.57 2.62
N GLY A 322 6.56 17.75 3.23
CA GLY A 322 7.75 18.48 3.72
C GLY A 322 8.35 19.42 2.66
N LYS A 323 8.98 20.52 3.10
CA LYS A 323 9.38 21.65 2.22
C LYS A 323 10.36 21.25 1.12
N ALA A 324 11.41 20.50 1.47
CA ALA A 324 12.43 20.05 0.51
C ALA A 324 11.81 19.22 -0.62
N HIS A 325 10.97 18.27 -0.25
CA HIS A 325 10.26 17.38 -1.17
C HIS A 325 9.26 18.14 -2.04
N ALA A 326 8.45 19.01 -1.44
CA ALA A 326 7.46 19.82 -2.16
C ALA A 326 8.11 20.78 -3.18
N ALA A 327 9.28 21.34 -2.87
CA ALA A 327 10.04 22.16 -3.82
C ALA A 327 10.47 21.36 -5.05
N VAL A 328 11.02 20.15 -4.88
CA VAL A 328 11.40 19.28 -6.01
C VAL A 328 10.16 18.88 -6.82
N MET A 329 9.09 18.43 -6.15
CA MET A 329 7.82 18.07 -6.81
C MET A 329 7.22 19.22 -7.61
N ASN A 330 7.27 20.45 -7.09
CA ASN A 330 6.80 21.64 -7.78
C ASN A 330 7.67 21.99 -9.00
N HIS A 331 9.00 22.03 -8.84
CA HIS A 331 9.90 22.49 -9.90
C HIS A 331 10.18 21.44 -10.99
N LEU A 332 9.97 20.16 -10.71
CA LEU A 332 10.00 19.08 -11.71
C LEU A 332 8.59 18.67 -12.21
N ASN A 333 7.52 19.28 -11.70
CA ASN A 333 6.12 18.92 -11.99
C ASN A 333 5.87 17.40 -11.79
N LEU A 334 6.00 16.91 -10.56
CA LEU A 334 5.83 15.50 -10.19
C LEU A 334 4.66 15.32 -9.20
N CYS A 335 3.83 14.29 -9.40
CA CYS A 335 2.97 13.77 -8.33
C CYS A 335 3.79 12.91 -7.35
N LEU A 336 3.19 12.49 -6.22
CA LEU A 336 3.91 11.77 -5.17
C LEU A 336 4.48 10.43 -5.67
N GLU A 337 3.74 9.71 -6.50
CA GLU A 337 4.17 8.48 -7.15
C GLU A 337 5.42 8.72 -8.02
N GLU A 338 5.35 9.66 -8.95
CA GLU A 338 6.47 10.02 -9.84
C GLU A 338 7.69 10.55 -9.06
N TYR A 339 7.48 11.22 -7.92
CA TYR A 339 8.56 11.71 -7.07
C TYR A 339 9.30 10.59 -6.34
N ILE A 340 8.58 9.55 -5.89
CA ILE A 340 9.20 8.38 -5.24
C ILE A 340 9.94 7.54 -6.28
N GLU A 341 9.38 7.36 -7.48
CA GLU A 341 10.07 6.75 -8.63
C GLU A 341 11.34 7.54 -9.00
N TYR A 342 11.25 8.88 -9.09
CA TYR A 342 12.39 9.75 -9.35
C TYR A 342 13.50 9.62 -8.28
N LEU A 343 13.15 9.48 -6.99
CA LEU A 343 14.12 9.22 -5.92
C LEU A 343 14.65 7.77 -5.89
N GLN A 344 14.00 6.82 -6.56
CA GLN A 344 14.53 5.47 -6.76
C GLN A 344 15.59 5.46 -7.86
N GLU A 345 15.37 6.21 -8.95
CA GLU A 345 16.33 6.38 -10.05
C GLU A 345 17.48 7.34 -9.69
N HIS A 346 17.19 8.38 -8.90
CA HIS A 346 18.13 9.40 -8.44
C HIS A 346 18.19 9.45 -6.89
N PRO A 347 18.79 8.43 -6.23
CA PRO A 347 18.79 8.31 -4.77
C PRO A 347 19.61 9.38 -4.02
N HIS A 348 20.33 10.26 -4.71
CA HIS A 348 20.98 11.41 -4.10
C HIS A 348 20.83 12.63 -5.03
N ILE A 349 20.20 13.70 -4.54
CA ILE A 349 20.02 14.96 -5.28
C ILE A 349 20.33 16.17 -4.39
N ALA A 350 20.83 17.25 -5.01
CA ALA A 350 20.96 18.56 -4.37
C ALA A 350 19.99 19.57 -5.01
N VAL A 351 19.37 20.40 -4.19
CA VAL A 351 18.37 21.39 -4.58
C VAL A 351 18.92 22.78 -4.31
N PHE A 352 19.00 23.58 -5.36
CA PHE A 352 19.53 24.94 -5.32
C PHE A 352 18.43 25.98 -5.61
N GLU A 353 18.55 27.14 -4.98
CA GLU A 353 17.79 28.34 -5.32
C GLU A 353 18.78 29.49 -5.55
N ASN A 354 18.79 30.06 -6.75
CA ASN A 354 19.70 31.14 -7.18
C ASN A 354 21.18 30.80 -6.92
N GLY A 355 21.58 29.57 -7.27
CA GLY A 355 22.94 29.05 -7.06
C GLY A 355 23.30 28.68 -5.61
N VAL A 356 22.43 28.95 -4.64
CA VAL A 356 22.63 28.62 -3.22
C VAL A 356 22.00 27.27 -2.90
N LEU A 357 22.78 26.35 -2.30
CA LEU A 357 22.28 25.06 -1.83
C LEU A 357 21.22 25.30 -0.75
N LYS A 358 20.05 24.66 -0.89
CA LYS A 358 18.95 24.69 0.09
C LYS A 358 18.76 23.35 0.74
N TYR A 359 18.73 22.30 -0.08
CA TYR A 359 18.50 20.94 0.38
C TYR A 359 19.43 19.95 -0.28
N GLU A 360 19.78 18.89 0.44
CA GLU A 360 20.39 17.67 -0.07
C GLU A 360 19.43 16.55 0.33
N ILE A 361 18.98 15.73 -0.62
CA ILE A 361 17.95 14.71 -0.39
C ILE A 361 18.53 13.36 -0.79
N VAL A 362 18.49 12.40 0.13
CA VAL A 362 19.05 11.06 -0.05
C VAL A 362 18.02 9.99 0.27
N ARG A 363 17.75 9.09 -0.66
CA ARG A 363 16.97 7.87 -0.48
C ARG A 363 17.90 6.68 -0.22
N GLN A 364 17.62 5.93 0.84
CA GLN A 364 18.34 4.70 1.19
C GLN A 364 17.36 3.55 1.37
N GLN A 365 17.67 2.38 0.81
CA GLN A 365 16.85 1.19 0.99
C GLN A 365 17.09 0.59 2.39
N VAL A 366 16.02 0.40 3.16
CA VAL A 366 16.09 -0.06 4.57
C VAL A 366 15.16 -1.24 4.87
N GLY A 367 14.16 -1.50 4.02
CA GLY A 367 13.18 -2.56 4.22
C GLY A 367 12.27 -2.35 5.42
N ASP A 368 11.79 -3.45 6.00
CA ASP A 368 10.73 -3.44 7.03
C ASP A 368 11.22 -3.82 8.45
N ALA A 369 12.50 -3.62 8.75
CA ALA A 369 13.02 -3.78 10.11
C ALA A 369 12.44 -2.70 11.06
N GLU A 370 12.18 -3.06 12.32
CA GLU A 370 11.72 -2.11 13.36
C GLU A 370 12.72 -0.96 13.60
N SER A 371 14.00 -1.21 13.35
CA SER A 371 15.07 -0.20 13.36
C SER A 371 16.16 -0.54 12.36
N PHE A 372 16.78 0.49 11.78
CA PHE A 372 17.79 0.38 10.73
C PHE A 372 18.85 1.48 10.86
N SER A 373 20.00 1.29 10.22
CA SER A 373 21.08 2.27 10.18
C SER A 373 20.97 3.12 8.91
N VAL A 374 20.99 4.44 9.05
CA VAL A 374 20.88 5.40 7.93
C VAL A 374 22.13 6.26 7.86
N GLN A 375 22.73 6.36 6.68
CA GLN A 375 23.84 7.28 6.41
C GLN A 375 23.32 8.72 6.40
N VAL A 376 24.04 9.63 7.06
CA VAL A 376 23.70 11.06 7.12
C VAL A 376 24.94 11.92 6.93
N THR A 377 24.81 13.12 6.37
CA THR A 377 25.91 14.10 6.41
C THR A 377 25.96 14.80 7.76
N ASN A 378 27.17 15.02 8.29
CA ASN A 378 27.40 15.85 9.48
C ASN A 378 27.64 17.34 9.15
N LYS A 379 27.41 17.78 7.89
CA LYS A 379 27.50 19.19 7.49
C LYS A 379 26.41 20.06 8.11
N THR A 380 25.23 19.49 8.34
CA THR A 380 24.10 20.11 9.04
C THR A 380 23.56 19.18 10.13
N ARG A 381 22.81 19.73 11.08
CA ARG A 381 22.00 18.96 12.03
C ARG A 381 20.50 19.08 11.77
N ASN A 382 20.12 19.92 10.82
CA ASN A 382 18.74 20.13 10.42
C ASN A 382 18.43 19.16 9.29
N TYR A 383 17.72 18.08 9.61
CA TYR A 383 17.19 17.16 8.62
C TYR A 383 15.87 16.55 9.06
N THR A 384 15.05 16.17 8.09
CA THR A 384 13.85 15.35 8.29
C THR A 384 14.02 14.00 7.62
N MET A 385 13.39 12.97 8.15
CA MET A 385 13.36 11.63 7.56
C MET A 385 11.91 11.17 7.39
N SER A 386 11.63 10.53 6.26
CA SER A 386 10.36 9.85 6.02
C SER A 386 10.58 8.51 5.35
N LEU A 387 9.82 7.49 5.75
CA LEU A 387 9.63 6.32 4.89
C LEU A 387 8.76 6.69 3.69
N ASP A 388 9.00 6.02 2.57
CA ASP A 388 8.28 6.22 1.29
C ASP A 388 7.15 5.19 1.06
N ASN A 389 7.02 4.19 1.95
CA ASN A 389 6.18 2.99 1.79
C ASN A 389 6.58 2.05 0.62
N MET A 390 7.80 2.22 0.09
CA MET A 390 8.43 1.42 -0.97
C MET A 390 9.76 0.79 -0.49
N GLY A 391 9.89 0.59 0.83
CA GLY A 391 11.07 0.03 1.49
C GLY A 391 12.27 0.99 1.61
N GLY A 392 12.10 2.26 1.27
CA GLY A 392 13.12 3.31 1.39
C GLY A 392 12.85 4.27 2.55
N VAL A 393 13.92 4.81 3.12
CA VAL A 393 13.90 6.03 3.92
C VAL A 393 14.51 7.17 3.09
N VAL A 394 13.82 8.30 3.04
CA VAL A 394 14.30 9.51 2.40
C VAL A 394 14.68 10.50 3.51
N THR A 395 15.91 10.99 3.48
CA THR A 395 16.42 12.03 4.37
C THR A 395 16.58 13.31 3.58
N ALA A 396 16.03 14.42 4.08
CA ALA A 396 16.23 15.76 3.52
C ALA A 396 17.00 16.63 4.52
N PHE A 397 18.21 17.03 4.15
CA PHE A 397 19.09 17.94 4.88
C PHE A 397 18.78 19.39 4.48
N GLU A 398 18.79 20.32 5.44
CA GLU A 398 18.58 21.77 5.22
C GLU A 398 19.87 22.56 5.54
N TYR A 399 20.15 23.56 4.69
CA TYR A 399 21.41 24.32 4.62
C TYR A 399 21.22 25.84 4.77
#